data_AF-A0AAD3W700-F1
#
_entry.id   AF-A0AAD3W700-F1
#
_cell.length_a   1.000
_cell.length_b   1.000
_cell.length_c   1.000
_cell.angle_alpha   90.00
_cell.angle_beta   90.00
_cell.angle_gamma   90.00
#
_symmetry.space_group_name_H-M   'P 1'
#
loop_
_entity.id
_entity.type
_entity.pdbx_description
1 polymer ?
#
loop_
_entity_poly.entity_id
_entity_poly.type
_entity_poly.pdbx_seq_one_letter_code
_entity_poly.pdbx_strand_id
1 'polypeptide(L)'
;PRPALYGAEYEAVLARPSGDSECLSYRIVGKHCEEGDTLIRSACLPKLSPGDVIGILVSGAYQYAMRSNYNHLPNPAVVHVADGQSFVVVDRETLEDLIAKERPFPHPIRKAGQEAASGS
;
A
#
# COMPACT_ATOMS: atom_id res chain seq x y z
N PRO A 1 -1.80 7.43 4.24
CA PRO A 1 -1.27 8.46 5.18
C PRO A 1 -2.29 9.47 5.72
N ARG A 2 -3.35 9.89 5.00
CA ARG A 2 -4.25 10.94 5.51
C ARG A 2 -5.20 10.55 6.66
N PRO A 3 -5.82 9.35 6.70
CA PRO A 3 -6.59 8.92 7.87
C PRO A 3 -5.71 8.80 9.11
N ALA A 4 -4.55 8.13 8.95
CA ALA A 4 -3.60 7.90 10.03
C ALA A 4 -2.94 9.18 10.56
N LEU A 5 -2.73 10.20 9.71
CA LEU A 5 -2.09 11.47 10.10
C LEU A 5 -3.07 12.58 10.47
N TYR A 6 -4.28 12.60 9.90
CA TYR A 6 -5.21 13.74 10.00
C TYR A 6 -6.66 13.35 10.34
N GLY A 7 -6.99 12.06 10.49
CA GLY A 7 -8.37 11.63 10.72
C GLY A 7 -9.32 11.93 9.55
N ALA A 8 -8.79 12.06 8.33
CA ALA A 8 -9.61 12.35 7.14
C ALA A 8 -10.66 11.26 6.90
N GLU A 9 -11.90 11.67 6.70
CA GLU A 9 -13.00 10.78 6.32
C GLU A 9 -12.97 10.49 4.82
N TYR A 10 -13.16 9.23 4.47
CA TYR A 10 -13.17 8.74 3.10
C TYR A 10 -14.45 7.98 2.83
N GLU A 11 -14.92 8.11 1.59
CA GLU A 11 -16.03 7.33 1.07
C GLU A 11 -15.50 6.22 0.18
N ALA A 12 -16.14 5.05 0.26
CA ALA A 12 -15.83 3.90 -0.57
C ALA A 12 -17.03 3.53 -1.44
N VAL A 13 -16.75 3.06 -2.65
CA VAL A 13 -17.76 2.57 -3.60
C VAL A 13 -17.33 1.24 -4.18
N LEU A 14 -18.28 0.37 -4.53
CA LEU A 14 -18.01 -0.85 -5.27
C LEU A 14 -17.83 -0.52 -6.76
N ALA A 15 -16.70 -0.90 -7.36
CA ALA A 15 -16.35 -0.60 -8.75
C ALA A 15 -16.98 -1.57 -9.77
N ARG A 16 -18.23 -1.98 -9.53
CA ARG A 16 -19.07 -2.73 -10.48
C ARG A 16 -20.54 -2.45 -10.18
N PRO A 17 -21.44 -2.64 -11.16
CA PRO A 17 -22.87 -2.63 -10.89
C PRO A 17 -23.24 -3.62 -9.78
N SER A 18 -24.11 -3.18 -8.89
CA SER A 18 -24.73 -4.01 -7.86
C SER A 18 -26.23 -3.80 -7.93
N GLY A 19 -26.99 -4.90 -7.96
CA GLY A 19 -28.44 -4.86 -7.79
C GLY A 19 -28.86 -4.83 -6.31
N ASP A 20 -27.92 -5.04 -5.39
CA ASP A 20 -28.18 -4.96 -3.95
C ASP A 20 -28.27 -3.49 -3.52
N SER A 21 -29.43 -3.14 -2.97
CA SER A 21 -29.67 -1.88 -2.25
C SER A 21 -29.37 -1.98 -0.76
N GLU A 22 -29.01 -3.17 -0.26
CA GLU A 22 -28.70 -3.39 1.14
C GLU A 22 -27.36 -2.75 1.50
N CYS A 23 -27.36 -1.95 2.57
CA CYS A 23 -26.17 -1.33 3.13
C CYS A 23 -25.61 -2.21 4.24
N LEU A 24 -24.45 -2.83 4.01
CA LEU A 24 -23.70 -3.55 5.02
C LEU A 24 -22.52 -2.68 5.48
N SER A 25 -22.25 -2.68 6.79
CA SER A 25 -21.14 -1.93 7.38
C SER A 25 -19.85 -2.72 7.28
N TYR A 26 -18.84 -2.13 6.65
CA TYR A 26 -17.50 -2.69 6.51
C TYR A 26 -16.45 -1.76 7.10
N ARG A 27 -15.43 -2.33 7.75
CA ARG A 27 -14.18 -1.63 8.03
C ARG A 27 -13.20 -1.89 6.89
N ILE A 28 -12.65 -0.84 6.31
CA ILE A 28 -11.66 -0.94 5.23
C ILE A 28 -10.29 -0.67 5.83
N VAL A 29 -9.42 -1.67 5.75
CA VAL A 29 -8.04 -1.64 6.23
C VAL A 29 -7.10 -1.87 5.05
N GLY A 30 -5.88 -1.36 5.16
CA GLY A 30 -4.82 -1.67 4.22
C GLY A 30 -4.15 -3.01 4.54
N LYS A 31 -2.94 -3.17 4.00
CA LYS A 31 -2.15 -4.41 4.06
C LYS A 31 -1.06 -4.39 5.13
N HIS A 32 -0.88 -3.26 5.81
CA HIS A 32 0.12 -3.10 6.84
C HIS A 32 -0.41 -3.71 8.15
N CYS A 33 0.49 -4.32 8.93
CA CYS A 33 0.14 -5.04 10.16
C CYS A 33 -0.08 -4.10 11.36
N GLU A 34 -0.03 -2.80 11.14
CA GLU A 34 -0.08 -1.76 12.15
C GLU A 34 -1.53 -1.29 12.40
N GLU A 35 -1.84 -1.03 13.67
CA GLU A 35 -3.17 -0.58 14.13
C GLU A 35 -3.65 0.72 13.42
N GLY A 36 -2.71 1.52 12.91
CA GLY A 36 -2.98 2.75 12.16
C GLY A 36 -3.39 2.57 10.70
N ASP A 37 -3.35 1.36 10.13
CA ASP A 37 -3.65 1.13 8.69
C ASP A 37 -5.15 0.95 8.40
N THR A 38 -6.01 1.58 9.22
CA THR A 38 -7.43 1.69 8.90
C THR A 38 -7.67 2.87 7.97
N LEU A 39 -8.20 2.60 6.77
CA LEU A 39 -8.55 3.63 5.80
C LEU A 39 -9.93 4.23 6.09
N ILE A 40 -10.93 3.37 6.34
CA ILE A 40 -12.30 3.76 6.68
C ILE A 40 -12.81 2.88 7.82
N ARG A 41 -13.28 3.49 8.91
CA ARG A 41 -13.74 2.75 10.10
C ARG A 41 -15.09 2.06 9.90
N SER A 42 -15.99 2.67 9.14
CA SER A 42 -17.32 2.16 8.81
C SER A 42 -17.75 2.71 7.45
N ALA A 43 -17.66 1.90 6.40
CA ALA A 43 -18.18 2.15 5.07
C ALA A 43 -19.51 1.40 4.89
N CYS A 44 -20.49 2.06 4.30
CA CYS A 44 -21.73 1.45 3.85
C CYS A 44 -21.51 0.93 2.42
N LEU A 45 -21.50 -0.39 2.22
CA LEU A 45 -21.33 -1.00 0.90
C LEU A 45 -22.33 -2.14 0.72
N PRO A 46 -22.72 -2.46 -0.53
CA PRO A 46 -23.44 -3.69 -0.82
C PRO A 46 -22.58 -4.92 -0.51
N LYS A 47 -23.17 -6.11 -0.57
CA LYS A 47 -22.45 -7.36 -0.27
C LYS A 47 -21.20 -7.51 -1.14
N LEU A 48 -20.05 -7.60 -0.48
CA LEU A 48 -18.76 -7.81 -1.09
C LEU A 48 -18.38 -9.30 -1.16
N SER A 49 -17.61 -9.66 -2.17
CA SER A 49 -16.97 -10.96 -2.33
C SER A 49 -15.46 -10.82 -2.56
N PRO A 50 -14.63 -11.81 -2.20
CA PRO A 50 -13.22 -11.81 -2.54
C PRO A 50 -13.01 -11.58 -4.04
N GLY A 51 -12.11 -10.66 -4.38
CA GLY A 51 -11.86 -10.24 -5.76
C GLY A 51 -12.66 -9.00 -6.21
N ASP A 52 -13.65 -8.56 -5.44
CA ASP A 52 -14.29 -7.26 -5.70
C ASP A 52 -13.29 -6.11 -5.57
N VAL A 53 -13.41 -5.15 -6.48
CA VAL A 53 -12.62 -3.92 -6.46
C VAL A 53 -13.47 -2.80 -5.85
N ILE A 54 -12.92 -2.14 -4.85
CA ILE A 54 -13.52 -0.94 -4.25
C ILE A 54 -12.72 0.30 -4.64
N GLY A 55 -13.42 1.39 -4.92
CA GLY A 55 -12.84 2.71 -5.13
C GLY A 55 -12.90 3.52 -3.84
N ILE A 56 -11.78 4.13 -3.45
CA ILE A 56 -11.75 5.11 -2.35
C ILE A 56 -11.78 6.50 -2.97
N LEU A 57 -12.84 7.24 -2.74
CA LEU A 57 -13.06 8.56 -3.33
C LEU A 57 -12.20 9.63 -2.65
N VAL A 58 -12.10 10.82 -3.26
CA VAL A 58 -11.35 11.97 -2.71
C VAL A 58 -9.87 11.65 -2.39
N SER A 59 -9.32 10.68 -3.12
CA SER A 59 -7.96 10.16 -2.98
C SER A 59 -6.91 10.91 -3.82
N GLY A 60 -7.34 11.74 -4.77
CA GLY A 60 -6.44 12.35 -5.77
C GLY A 60 -5.42 13.34 -5.22
N ALA A 61 -5.75 14.06 -4.14
CA ALA A 61 -4.85 15.05 -3.54
C ALA A 61 -4.02 14.45 -2.40
N TYR A 62 -2.72 14.74 -2.40
CA TYR A 62 -1.72 14.40 -1.38
C TYR A 62 -1.42 12.92 -1.15
N GLN A 63 -2.31 11.98 -1.48
CA GLN A 63 -2.08 10.57 -1.19
C GLN A 63 -0.82 10.03 -1.88
N TYR A 64 -0.69 10.25 -3.19
CA TYR A 64 0.49 9.83 -3.93
C TYR A 64 1.73 10.63 -3.52
N ALA A 65 1.59 11.93 -3.23
CA ALA A 65 2.71 12.77 -2.80
C ALA A 65 3.27 12.37 -1.42
N MET A 66 2.41 11.87 -0.52
CA MET A 66 2.76 11.44 0.84
C MET A 66 2.99 9.92 0.95
N ARG A 67 3.13 9.21 -0.18
CA ARG A 67 3.36 7.76 -0.19
C ARG A 67 4.73 7.42 0.39
N SER A 68 4.87 6.20 0.90
CA SER A 68 6.14 5.65 1.35
C SER A 68 6.21 4.17 0.99
N ASN A 69 7.44 3.65 0.88
CA ASN A 69 7.69 2.22 0.70
C ASN A 69 7.77 1.48 2.05
N TYR A 70 6.99 1.92 3.04
CA TYR A 70 6.94 1.26 4.34
C TYR A 70 6.59 -0.23 4.19
N ASN A 71 7.25 -1.09 4.96
CA ASN A 71 7.24 -2.55 4.81
C ASN A 71 7.71 -3.08 3.44
N HIS A 72 8.59 -2.34 2.75
CA HIS A 72 9.12 -2.70 1.41
C HIS A 72 8.00 -2.95 0.38
N LEU A 73 6.93 -2.17 0.49
CA LEU A 73 5.81 -2.29 -0.41
C LEU A 73 6.01 -1.37 -1.61
N PRO A 74 5.98 -1.88 -2.85
CA PRO A 74 6.13 -1.05 -4.03
C PRO A 74 4.95 -0.08 -4.18
N ASN A 75 5.24 1.15 -4.57
CA ASN A 75 4.21 2.14 -4.83
C ASN A 75 3.36 1.72 -6.05
N PRO A 76 2.04 1.93 -6.00
CA PRO A 76 1.17 1.59 -7.11
C PRO A 76 1.38 2.53 -8.31
N ALA A 77 0.98 2.04 -9.49
CA ALA A 77 0.87 2.87 -10.68
C ALA A 77 -0.18 3.98 -10.50
N VAL A 78 0.00 5.09 -11.22
CA VAL A 78 -1.00 6.16 -11.35
C VAL A 78 -1.51 6.15 -12.78
N VAL A 79 -2.83 6.14 -12.93
CA VAL A 79 -3.51 6.11 -14.23
C VAL A 79 -4.31 7.39 -14.41
N HIS A 80 -4.11 8.06 -15.54
CA HIS A 80 -4.97 9.12 -16.01
C HIS A 80 -6.08 8.53 -16.88
N VAL A 81 -7.32 8.96 -16.66
CA VAL A 81 -8.49 8.52 -17.43
C VAL A 81 -9.19 9.75 -17.99
N ALA A 82 -9.32 9.81 -19.31
CA ALA A 82 -9.98 10.89 -20.03
C ALA A 82 -10.62 10.34 -21.32
N ASP A 83 -11.81 10.84 -21.67
CA ASP A 83 -12.49 10.51 -22.92
C ASP A 83 -12.65 9.00 -23.20
N GLY A 84 -12.91 8.23 -22.13
CA GLY A 84 -13.06 6.77 -22.21
C GLY A 84 -11.74 6.00 -22.43
N GLN A 85 -10.60 6.68 -22.41
CA GLN A 85 -9.27 6.10 -22.52
C GLN A 85 -8.53 6.17 -21.18
N SER A 86 -7.57 5.26 -20.99
CA SER A 86 -6.71 5.22 -19.82
C SER A 86 -5.23 5.16 -20.20
N PHE A 87 -4.40 5.87 -19.44
CA PHE A 87 -2.96 5.98 -19.65
C PHE A 87 -2.24 5.89 -18.33
N VAL A 88 -1.23 5.03 -18.23
CA VAL A 88 -0.33 5.00 -17.08
C VAL A 88 0.54 6.25 -17.14
N VAL A 89 0.41 7.13 -16.14
CA VAL A 89 1.20 8.36 -16.03
C VAL A 89 2.33 8.23 -15.01
N VAL A 90 2.25 7.23 -14.14
CA VAL A 90 3.38 6.78 -13.32
C VAL A 90 3.35 5.26 -13.23
N ASP A 91 4.46 4.61 -13.54
CA ASP A 91 4.59 3.16 -13.45
C ASP A 91 4.49 2.66 -12.00
N ARG A 92 4.05 1.42 -11.85
CA ARG A 92 4.13 0.70 -10.57
C ARG A 92 5.60 0.37 -10.31
N GLU A 93 6.06 0.62 -9.09
CA GLU A 93 7.39 0.19 -8.67
C GLU A 93 7.49 -1.33 -8.60
N THR A 94 8.67 -1.83 -8.91
CA THR A 94 9.10 -3.22 -8.75
C THR A 94 9.87 -3.39 -7.44
N LEU A 95 10.23 -4.63 -7.08
CA LEU A 95 11.09 -4.87 -5.92
C LEU A 95 12.51 -4.33 -6.18
N GLU A 96 12.97 -4.44 -7.42
CA GLU A 96 14.25 -3.94 -7.89
C GLU A 96 14.36 -2.43 -7.71
N ASP A 97 13.27 -1.69 -7.96
CA ASP A 97 13.23 -0.23 -7.74
C ASP A 97 13.44 0.13 -6.27
N LEU A 98 12.94 -0.69 -5.34
CA LEU A 98 13.06 -0.43 -3.89
C LEU A 98 14.52 -0.53 -3.43
N ILE A 99 15.26 -1.49 -3.97
CA ILE A 99 16.64 -1.78 -3.56
C ILE A 99 17.68 -1.12 -4.48
N ALA A 100 17.26 -0.34 -5.49
CA ALA A 100 18.15 0.23 -6.50
C ALA A 100 19.26 1.12 -5.93
N LYS A 101 19.08 1.64 -4.70
CA LYS A 101 20.04 2.47 -3.97
C LYS A 101 20.83 1.71 -2.91
N GLU A 102 20.50 0.45 -2.65
CA GLU A 102 21.21 -0.39 -1.69
C GLU A 102 22.52 -0.89 -2.30
N ARG A 103 23.56 -0.94 -1.50
CA ARG A 103 24.87 -1.47 -1.90
C ARG A 103 25.29 -2.54 -0.89
N PRO A 104 25.74 -3.72 -1.36
CA PRO A 104 26.30 -4.71 -0.45
C PRO A 104 27.54 -4.12 0.23
N PHE A 105 27.71 -4.44 1.51
CA PHE A 105 28.89 -4.05 2.24
C PHE A 105 30.13 -4.74 1.62
N PRO A 106 31.26 -4.04 1.42
CA PRO A 106 32.32 -4.51 0.54
C PRO A 106 33.14 -5.70 1.05
N HIS A 107 32.97 -6.16 2.30
CA HIS A 107 33.70 -7.32 2.85
C HIS A 107 32.84 -8.16 3.81
N PRO A 108 32.92 -9.50 3.81
CA PRO A 108 32.39 -10.27 4.92
C PRO A 108 33.13 -9.87 6.21
N ILE A 109 32.40 -9.45 7.24
CA ILE A 109 32.97 -9.27 8.58
C ILE A 109 33.49 -10.65 9.00
N ARG A 110 34.81 -10.87 8.90
CA ARG A 110 35.45 -12.02 9.54
C ARG A 110 35.08 -11.95 11.01
N LYS A 111 34.42 -12.99 11.55
CA LYS A 111 34.20 -13.12 12.99
C LYS A 111 35.58 -13.10 13.66
N ALA A 112 35.93 -12.01 14.33
CA ALA A 112 37.02 -12.01 15.29
C ALA A 112 36.61 -12.94 16.44
N GLY A 113 37.26 -14.11 16.55
CA GLY A 113 37.02 -15.01 17.68
C GLY A 113 37.01 -16.51 17.38
N GLN A 114 37.76 -17.01 16.40
CA GLN A 114 38.01 -18.45 16.24
C GLN A 114 39.50 -18.75 15.95
N GLU A 115 40.42 -18.06 16.62
CA GLU A 115 41.82 -18.49 16.76
C GLU A 115 42.29 -18.18 18.19
N ALA A 116 41.77 -18.94 19.15
CA ALA A 116 42.33 -19.05 20.51
C ALA A 116 41.92 -20.39 21.13
N ALA A 117 42.10 -21.49 20.40
CA ALA A 117 41.92 -22.84 20.92
C ALA A 117 42.75 -23.86 20.13
N SER A 118 44.05 -23.60 19.97
CA SER A 118 45.05 -24.63 19.63
C SER A 118 46.45 -24.09 19.90
N GLY A 119 46.88 -24.12 21.16
CA GLY A 119 48.22 -23.70 21.54
C GLY A 119 48.46 -23.88 23.04
N SER A 120 49.22 -24.93 23.36
CA SER A 120 49.74 -25.39 24.66
C SER A 120 48.78 -26.14 25.58
#